data_AF-A0A1S4ANW1-F1
#
_entry.id   AF-A0A1S4ANW1-F1
#
_cell.length_a   1.000
_cell.length_b   1.000
_cell.length_c   1.000
_cell.angle_alpha   90.00
_cell.angle_beta   90.00
_cell.angle_gamma   90.00
#
_symmetry.space_group_name_H-M   'P 1'
#
loop_
_entity.id
_entity.type
_entity.pdbx_description
1 polymer ?
#
loop_
_entity_poly.entity_id
_entity_poly.type
_entity_poly.pdbx_seq_one_letter_code
_entity_poly.pdbx_strand_id
1 'polypeptide(L)'
;MSFEDLESSGRCLYVQGGGGSYSWGRQTKQTITIPCASDHQQSIVASLVFQINTSLTTFQRLVNTLGSPKDTLHFRQKLHGKRQKIGELIKETSAKLKQAIESDQHSQSSATRKIANGKLAKDFQSVVKKFQKSQQLAAQREAAYTPFISPEINPSRSQELQISSSARPESRSVILLESKRQELVHLEHEILLNEAIIEEREQGIMEIQQQIGEVNEMFKDLALMVHEQGIMLDDISSNIQSSHDATTQAAQQLTKASKIQQCNSSMSCLLVVIIGVILLIIIVLVLA
;
A
#
# COMPACT_ATOMS: atom_id res chain seq x y z
N MET A 1 -16.56 -21.40 37.88
CA MET A 1 -15.24 -21.77 37.33
C MET A 1 -15.48 -22.43 35.99
N SER A 2 -14.75 -22.17 34.93
CA SER A 2 -14.03 -21.00 34.39
C SER A 2 -13.57 -21.47 33.02
N PHE A 3 -13.16 -20.53 32.19
CA PHE A 3 -12.75 -20.68 30.79
C PHE A 3 -11.42 -21.42 30.60
N GLU A 4 -11.11 -22.42 31.44
CA GLU A 4 -9.79 -23.09 31.52
C GLU A 4 -9.75 -24.54 30.99
N ASP A 5 -10.87 -25.14 30.60
CA ASP A 5 -10.88 -26.53 30.08
C ASP A 5 -10.73 -26.65 28.55
N LEU A 6 -10.45 -25.55 27.84
CA LEU A 6 -10.27 -25.56 26.37
C LEU A 6 -8.81 -25.65 25.91
N GLU A 7 -7.87 -25.84 26.83
CA GLU A 7 -6.45 -26.02 26.53
C GLU A 7 -5.98 -27.45 26.87
N SER A 8 -6.62 -28.47 26.29
CA SER A 8 -6.01 -29.79 26.23
C SER A 8 -6.63 -30.66 25.15
N SER A 9 -5.77 -31.25 24.33
CA SER A 9 -6.06 -32.30 23.36
C SER A 9 -6.42 -31.86 21.93
N GLY A 10 -5.60 -31.00 21.34
CA GLY A 10 -5.39 -30.98 19.89
C GLY A 10 -4.54 -32.16 19.41
N ARG A 11 -4.95 -33.41 19.67
CA ARG A 11 -4.35 -34.59 19.01
C ARG A 11 -4.97 -34.73 17.63
N CYS A 12 -4.18 -34.47 16.59
CA CYS A 12 -4.49 -34.94 15.24
C CYS A 12 -4.54 -36.47 15.24
N LEU A 13 -5.74 -37.04 15.21
CA LEU A 13 -5.96 -38.45 14.93
C LEU A 13 -5.57 -38.70 13.46
N TYR A 14 -4.43 -39.37 13.25
CA TYR A 14 -4.11 -40.01 11.99
C TYR A 14 -5.11 -41.15 11.77
N VAL A 15 -6.03 -40.97 10.82
CA VAL A 15 -6.84 -42.08 10.30
C VAL A 15 -6.01 -42.84 9.28
N GLN A 16 -5.53 -44.01 9.68
CA GLN A 16 -4.88 -44.99 8.81
C GLN A 16 -5.97 -45.80 8.09
N GLY A 17 -6.30 -45.41 6.85
CA GLY A 17 -7.18 -46.17 5.96
C GLY A 17 -6.37 -47.03 5.00
N GLY A 18 -6.37 -48.34 5.22
CA GLY A 18 -5.79 -49.32 4.29
C GLY A 18 -6.78 -49.76 3.21
N GLY A 19 -6.22 -50.19 2.07
CA GLY A 19 -6.80 -51.23 1.21
C GLY A 19 -7.61 -50.81 -0.01
N GLY A 20 -6.94 -50.76 -1.17
CA GLY A 20 -7.37 -51.48 -2.38
C GLY A 20 -8.37 -50.83 -3.36
N SER A 21 -8.03 -50.98 -4.65
CA SER A 21 -8.94 -51.05 -5.82
C SER A 21 -9.14 -49.78 -6.68
N TYR A 22 -8.35 -49.76 -7.76
CA TYR A 22 -8.56 -49.26 -9.13
C TYR A 22 -9.76 -48.32 -9.41
N SER A 23 -9.46 -47.05 -9.73
CA SER A 23 -10.29 -46.18 -10.58
C SER A 23 -9.53 -44.88 -10.89
N TRP A 24 -9.11 -44.68 -12.15
CA TRP A 24 -8.53 -43.42 -12.61
C TRP A 24 -9.64 -42.42 -12.92
N GLY A 25 -10.21 -41.82 -11.87
CA GLY A 25 -11.07 -40.65 -11.95
C GLY A 25 -10.27 -39.39 -11.64
N ARG A 26 -10.11 -38.51 -12.63
CA ARG A 26 -9.47 -37.20 -12.49
C ARG A 26 -10.39 -36.27 -11.66
N GLN A 27 -10.42 -36.44 -10.34
CA GLN A 27 -11.06 -35.52 -9.42
C GLN A 27 -10.06 -34.41 -9.06
N THR A 28 -10.30 -33.22 -9.61
CA THR A 28 -9.78 -31.97 -9.07
C THR A 28 -10.34 -31.82 -7.66
N LYS A 29 -9.60 -32.29 -6.64
CA LYS A 29 -9.86 -31.89 -5.26
C LYS A 29 -9.58 -30.39 -5.17
N GLN A 30 -10.63 -29.59 -5.23
CA GLN A 30 -10.59 -28.24 -4.67
C GLN A 30 -10.32 -28.42 -3.19
N THR A 31 -9.05 -28.27 -2.81
CA THR A 31 -8.67 -28.05 -1.43
C THR A 31 -9.31 -26.72 -1.03
N ILE A 32 -10.47 -26.80 -0.38
CA ILE A 32 -11.04 -25.67 0.35
C ILE A 32 -10.10 -25.46 1.53
N THR A 33 -9.07 -24.63 1.33
CA THR A 33 -8.27 -24.08 2.42
C THR A 33 -9.21 -23.25 3.28
N ILE A 34 -9.59 -23.80 4.43
CA ILE A 34 -10.28 -23.07 5.48
C ILE A 34 -9.39 -21.87 5.81
N PRO A 35 -9.89 -20.61 5.69
CA PRO A 35 -9.09 -19.44 6.03
C PRO A 35 -8.74 -19.55 7.51
N CYS A 36 -7.46 -19.80 7.80
CA CYS A 36 -6.97 -19.76 9.16
C CYS A 36 -7.12 -18.32 9.67
N ALA A 37 -7.36 -18.12 10.97
CA ALA A 37 -7.42 -16.78 11.58
C ALA A 37 -6.23 -15.87 11.22
N SER A 38 -5.10 -16.46 10.81
CA SER A 38 -3.91 -15.76 10.30
C SER A 38 -4.06 -15.13 8.91
N ASP A 39 -4.83 -15.72 7.97
CA ASP A 39 -5.14 -15.09 6.67
C ASP A 39 -5.98 -13.83 6.85
N HIS A 40 -6.81 -13.81 7.90
CA HIS A 40 -7.64 -12.65 8.22
C HIS A 40 -6.77 -11.43 8.60
N GLN A 41 -5.72 -11.63 9.39
CA GLN A 41 -4.81 -10.56 9.81
C GLN A 41 -4.07 -9.93 8.62
N GLN A 42 -3.58 -10.75 7.69
CA GLN A 42 -2.89 -10.28 6.48
C GLN A 42 -3.84 -9.52 5.55
N SER A 43 -5.08 -10.01 5.40
CA SER A 43 -6.13 -9.34 4.65
C SER A 43 -6.47 -7.96 5.24
N ILE A 44 -6.53 -7.85 6.57
CA ILE A 44 -6.75 -6.57 7.26
C ILE A 44 -5.62 -5.58 6.93
N VAL A 45 -4.36 -5.99 7.09
CA VAL A 45 -3.21 -5.13 6.79
C VAL A 45 -3.20 -4.70 5.32
N ALA A 46 -3.48 -5.61 4.38
CA ALA A 46 -3.58 -5.29 2.96
C ALA A 46 -4.68 -4.25 2.67
N SER A 47 -5.85 -4.40 3.29
CA SER A 47 -6.97 -3.45 3.19
C SER A 47 -6.59 -2.08 3.72
N LEU A 48 -5.92 -2.00 4.87
CA LEU A 48 -5.47 -0.72 5.45
C LEU A 48 -4.45 -0.02 4.54
N VAL A 49 -3.46 -0.75 4.01
CA VAL A 49 -2.48 -0.21 3.04
C VAL A 49 -3.19 0.36 1.81
N PHE A 50 -4.19 -0.35 1.29
CA PHE A 50 -4.99 0.13 0.17
C PHE A 50 -5.79 1.40 0.50
N GLN A 51 -6.41 1.45 1.69
CA GLN A 51 -7.14 2.62 2.16
C GLN A 51 -6.23 3.84 2.33
N ILE A 52 -5.00 3.65 2.83
CA ILE A 52 -4.00 4.72 2.91
C ILE A 52 -3.67 5.23 1.51
N ASN A 53 -3.37 4.34 0.57
CA ASN A 53 -2.98 4.73 -0.79
C ASN A 53 -4.10 5.51 -1.51
N THR A 54 -5.35 5.11 -1.30
CA THR A 54 -6.54 5.82 -1.83
C THR A 54 -6.68 7.22 -1.20
N SER A 55 -6.56 7.30 0.13
CA SER A 55 -6.62 8.57 0.86
C SER A 55 -5.46 9.49 0.46
N LEU A 56 -4.26 8.93 0.26
CA LEU A 56 -3.05 9.63 -0.15
C LEU A 56 -3.18 10.22 -1.55
N THR A 57 -3.75 9.48 -2.50
CA THR A 57 -4.02 10.00 -3.86
C THR A 57 -4.94 11.22 -3.79
N THR A 58 -5.95 11.17 -2.92
CA THR A 58 -6.84 12.32 -2.68
C THR A 58 -6.09 13.47 -2.04
N PHE A 59 -5.28 13.20 -1.02
CA PHE A 59 -4.47 14.21 -0.33
C PHE A 59 -3.50 14.90 -1.27
N GLN A 60 -2.81 14.17 -2.15
CA GLN A 60 -1.91 14.75 -3.15
C GLN A 60 -2.61 15.71 -4.11
N ARG A 61 -3.84 15.38 -4.54
CA ARG A 61 -4.65 16.29 -5.35
C ARG A 61 -5.00 17.57 -4.59
N LEU A 62 -5.31 17.45 -3.30
CA LEU A 62 -5.56 18.62 -2.45
C LEU A 62 -4.28 19.48 -2.31
N VAL A 63 -3.14 18.87 -1.99
CA VAL A 63 -1.84 19.57 -1.90
C VAL A 63 -1.46 20.27 -3.21
N ASN A 64 -1.83 19.70 -4.36
CA ASN A 64 -1.59 20.30 -5.68
C ASN A 64 -2.52 21.46 -6.02
N THR A 65 -3.62 21.62 -5.28
CA THR A 65 -4.58 22.71 -5.46
C THR A 65 -4.29 23.88 -4.48
N LEU A 66 -3.43 23.67 -3.48
CA LEU A 66 -2.94 24.74 -2.59
C LEU A 66 -2.27 25.86 -3.40
N GLY A 67 -2.57 27.11 -3.07
CA GLY A 67 -2.09 28.30 -3.79
C GLY A 67 -2.82 28.60 -5.11
N SER A 68 -3.84 27.82 -5.48
CA SER A 68 -4.77 28.19 -6.56
C SER A 68 -5.93 29.04 -6.00
N PRO A 69 -6.73 29.73 -6.83
CA PRO A 69 -7.91 30.47 -6.37
C PRO A 69 -9.00 29.60 -5.71
N LYS A 70 -8.84 28.26 -5.71
CA LYS A 70 -9.71 27.32 -4.97
C LYS A 70 -9.25 27.10 -3.52
N ASP A 71 -8.10 27.65 -3.14
CA ASP A 71 -7.57 27.62 -1.78
C ASP A 71 -8.45 28.50 -0.89
N THR A 72 -9.33 27.83 -0.13
CA THR A 72 -10.31 28.42 0.77
C THR A 72 -10.15 27.80 2.15
N LEU A 73 -10.68 28.45 3.19
CA LEU A 73 -10.62 27.93 4.57
C LEU A 73 -11.17 26.50 4.67
N HIS A 74 -12.35 26.26 4.11
CA HIS A 74 -12.98 24.94 4.08
C HIS A 74 -12.15 23.90 3.30
N PHE A 75 -11.45 24.32 2.24
CA PHE A 75 -10.52 23.45 1.52
C PHE A 75 -9.32 23.05 2.39
N ARG A 76 -8.77 23.98 3.18
CA ARG A 76 -7.67 23.70 4.12
C ARG A 76 -8.10 22.80 5.28
N GLN A 77 -9.29 23.00 5.83
CA GLN A 77 -9.88 22.07 6.82
C GLN A 77 -10.04 20.65 6.24
N LYS A 78 -10.49 20.52 4.98
CA LYS A 78 -10.58 19.23 4.30
C LYS A 78 -9.20 18.59 4.08
N LEU A 79 -8.19 19.37 3.70
CA LEU A 79 -6.81 18.91 3.57
C LEU A 79 -6.28 18.38 4.91
N HIS A 80 -6.52 19.13 5.98
CA HIS A 80 -6.16 18.78 7.34
C HIS A 80 -6.82 17.49 7.81
N GLY A 81 -8.14 17.36 7.68
CA GLY A 81 -8.85 16.13 8.03
C GLY A 81 -8.38 14.90 7.24
N LYS A 82 -7.99 15.07 5.97
CA LYS A 82 -7.37 13.98 5.19
C LYS A 82 -5.98 13.62 5.70
N ARG A 83 -5.17 14.61 6.06
CA ARG A 83 -3.85 14.41 6.65
C ARG A 83 -3.94 13.64 7.98
N GLN A 84 -4.83 14.04 8.88
CA GLN A 84 -5.08 13.35 10.15
C GLN A 84 -5.51 11.89 9.93
N LYS A 85 -6.51 11.67 9.08
CA LYS A 85 -6.98 10.31 8.75
C LYS A 85 -5.86 9.41 8.21
N ILE A 86 -4.98 9.93 7.35
CA ILE A 86 -3.83 9.16 6.85
C ILE A 86 -2.88 8.82 8.01
N GLY A 87 -2.60 9.77 8.90
CA GLY A 87 -1.79 9.54 10.09
C GLY A 87 -2.35 8.41 10.97
N GLU A 88 -3.65 8.42 11.25
CA GLU A 88 -4.34 7.36 12.01
C GLU A 88 -4.24 6.00 11.32
N LEU A 89 -4.53 5.94 10.03
CA LEU A 89 -4.42 4.70 9.26
C LEU A 89 -2.99 4.13 9.27
N ILE A 90 -1.96 5.00 9.20
CA ILE A 90 -0.56 4.58 9.29
C ILE A 90 -0.28 3.96 10.67
N LYS A 91 -0.73 4.59 11.77
CA LYS A 91 -0.57 4.05 13.14
C LYS A 91 -1.26 2.70 13.30
N GLU A 92 -2.50 2.59 12.82
CA GLU A 92 -3.26 1.34 12.86
C GLU A 92 -2.55 0.24 12.05
N THR A 93 -2.12 0.57 10.84
CA THR A 93 -1.41 -0.38 9.97
C THR A 93 -0.10 -0.84 10.60
N SER A 94 0.68 0.06 11.20
CA SER A 94 1.93 -0.31 11.88
C SER A 94 1.68 -1.24 13.06
N ALA A 95 0.65 -0.97 13.88
CA ALA A 95 0.32 -1.82 15.02
C ALA A 95 -0.14 -3.22 14.58
N LYS A 96 -1.03 -3.28 13.57
CA LYS A 96 -1.54 -4.55 13.03
C LYS A 96 -0.44 -5.36 12.32
N LEU A 97 0.44 -4.69 11.59
CA LEU A 97 1.58 -5.35 10.93
C LEU A 97 2.57 -5.91 11.94
N LYS A 98 2.92 -5.15 13.00
CA LYS A 98 3.75 -5.63 14.10
C LYS A 98 3.15 -6.86 14.77
N GLN A 99 1.86 -6.78 15.12
CA GLN A 99 1.15 -7.89 15.73
C GLN A 99 1.17 -9.15 14.84
N ALA A 100 1.02 -8.98 13.51
CA ALA A 100 1.07 -10.09 12.57
C ALA A 100 2.47 -10.73 12.48
N ILE A 101 3.54 -9.93 12.55
CA ILE A 101 4.93 -10.41 12.53
C ILE A 101 5.31 -11.10 13.85
N GLU A 102 4.95 -10.52 15.00
CA GLU A 102 5.26 -11.08 16.33
C GLU A 102 4.54 -12.41 16.58
N SER A 103 3.27 -12.51 16.16
CA SER A 103 2.50 -13.75 16.25
C SER A 103 3.14 -14.90 15.44
N ASP A 104 3.90 -14.56 14.40
CA ASP A 104 4.61 -15.50 13.54
C ASP A 104 5.97 -15.95 14.08
N GLN A 105 6.54 -15.28 15.09
CA GLN A 105 7.78 -15.73 15.74
C GLN A 105 7.54 -16.84 16.77
N HIS A 106 6.37 -16.85 17.43
CA HIS A 106 6.06 -17.82 18.50
C HIS A 106 5.42 -19.13 18.01
N SER A 107 4.84 -19.13 16.82
CA SER A 107 4.28 -20.32 16.19
C SER A 107 5.28 -20.86 15.16
N GLN A 108 5.29 -22.17 14.86
CA GLN A 108 5.96 -22.67 13.64
C GLN A 108 5.26 -22.05 12.41
N SER A 109 5.65 -20.82 12.07
CA SER A 109 5.02 -20.04 11.01
C SER A 109 5.53 -20.52 9.66
N SER A 110 4.58 -20.83 8.78
CA SER A 110 4.84 -21.26 7.41
C SER A 110 5.65 -20.21 6.66
N ALA A 111 6.60 -20.66 5.84
CA ALA A 111 7.41 -19.78 5.00
C ALA A 111 6.54 -18.80 4.21
N THR A 112 5.42 -19.27 3.64
CA THR A 112 4.45 -18.44 2.89
C THR A 112 3.95 -17.23 3.66
N ARG A 113 3.79 -17.33 4.98
CA ARG A 113 3.19 -16.27 5.80
C ARG A 113 4.18 -15.13 6.05
N LYS A 114 5.43 -15.49 6.37
CA LYS A 114 6.55 -14.54 6.49
C LYS A 114 6.79 -13.77 5.18
N ILE A 115 6.63 -14.44 4.04
CA ILE A 115 6.72 -13.83 2.71
C ILE A 115 5.65 -12.77 2.51
N ALA A 116 4.39 -13.12 2.79
CA ALA A 116 3.27 -12.21 2.64
C ALA A 116 3.41 -11.00 3.57
N ASN A 117 3.83 -11.19 4.82
CA ASN A 117 4.12 -10.09 5.76
C ASN A 117 5.26 -9.20 5.25
N GLY A 118 6.33 -9.78 4.69
CA GLY A 118 7.46 -9.03 4.14
C GLY A 118 7.07 -8.18 2.94
N LYS A 119 6.21 -8.72 2.08
CA LYS A 119 5.61 -7.95 0.97
C LYS A 119 4.75 -6.80 1.49
N LEU A 120 3.86 -7.06 2.46
CA LEU A 120 2.99 -6.04 3.04
C LEU A 120 3.81 -4.92 3.73
N ALA A 121 4.89 -5.28 4.42
CA ALA A 121 5.80 -4.32 5.05
C ALA A 121 6.48 -3.41 4.01
N LYS A 122 6.97 -3.98 2.90
CA LYS A 122 7.54 -3.20 1.78
C LYS A 122 6.50 -2.28 1.12
N ASP A 123 5.30 -2.80 0.85
CA ASP A 123 4.21 -2.02 0.26
C ASP A 123 3.81 -0.86 1.18
N PHE A 124 3.67 -1.13 2.48
CA PHE A 124 3.36 -0.12 3.49
C PHE A 124 4.47 0.94 3.61
N GLN A 125 5.75 0.54 3.66
CA GLN A 125 6.89 1.46 3.67
C GLN A 125 6.87 2.41 2.47
N SER A 126 6.55 1.89 1.28
CA SER A 126 6.41 2.70 0.06
C SER A 126 5.31 3.76 0.20
N VAL A 127 4.17 3.39 0.76
CA VAL A 127 3.04 4.30 0.98
C VAL A 127 3.38 5.38 2.01
N VAL A 128 4.00 5.01 3.14
CA VAL A 128 4.44 5.97 4.17
C VAL A 128 5.45 6.96 3.62
N LYS A 129 6.42 6.50 2.83
CA LYS A 129 7.40 7.38 2.15
C LYS A 129 6.72 8.39 1.22
N LYS A 130 5.72 7.96 0.45
CA LYS A 130 4.94 8.86 -0.41
C LYS A 130 4.14 9.88 0.40
N PHE A 131 3.60 9.48 1.54
CA PHE A 131 2.90 10.37 2.45
C PHE A 131 3.84 11.43 3.04
N GLN A 132 5.01 11.03 3.55
CA GLN A 132 6.02 11.94 4.08
C GLN A 132 6.44 13.00 3.04
N LYS A 133 6.70 12.58 1.79
CA LYS A 133 6.99 13.51 0.70
C LYS A 133 5.83 14.47 0.41
N SER A 134 4.59 13.98 0.48
CA SER A 134 3.40 14.80 0.26
C SER A 134 3.16 15.79 1.40
N GLN A 135 3.46 15.42 2.65
CA GLN A 135 3.42 16.32 3.81
C GLN A 135 4.48 17.40 3.71
N GLN A 136 5.72 17.07 3.33
CA GLN A 136 6.77 18.07 3.09
C GLN A 136 6.37 19.08 2.02
N LEU A 137 5.77 18.61 0.92
CA LEU A 137 5.27 19.48 -0.13
C LEU A 137 4.10 20.36 0.37
N ALA A 138 3.19 19.81 1.18
CA ALA A 138 2.11 20.57 1.80
C ALA A 138 2.66 21.69 2.68
N ALA A 139 3.60 21.37 3.58
CA ALA A 139 4.27 22.33 4.45
C ALA A 139 4.94 23.46 3.64
N GLN A 140 5.67 23.11 2.57
CA GLN A 140 6.31 24.08 1.70
C GLN A 140 5.30 25.01 1.02
N ARG A 141 4.17 24.48 0.52
CA ARG A 141 3.15 25.29 -0.15
C ARG A 141 2.35 26.16 0.80
N GLU A 142 2.03 25.65 1.99
CA GLU A 142 1.39 26.45 3.04
C GLU A 142 2.34 27.55 3.55
N ALA A 143 3.65 27.28 3.61
CA ALA A 143 4.68 28.27 3.96
C ALA A 143 4.97 29.30 2.85
N ALA A 144 4.79 28.95 1.57
CA ALA A 144 4.99 29.85 0.44
C ALA A 144 3.77 30.75 0.13
N TYR A 145 2.60 30.46 0.71
CA TYR A 145 1.40 31.24 0.49
C TYR A 145 1.51 32.65 1.08
N THR A 146 1.41 33.66 0.21
CA THR A 146 1.11 35.05 0.57
C THR A 146 -0.37 35.27 0.25
N PRO A 147 -1.18 35.88 1.13
CA PRO A 147 -2.58 36.14 0.84
C PRO A 147 -2.72 36.82 -0.52
N PHE A 148 -3.63 36.30 -1.35
CA PHE A 148 -3.98 36.90 -2.63
C PHE A 148 -4.72 38.20 -2.34
N ILE A 149 -3.97 39.29 -2.14
CA ILE A 149 -4.52 40.64 -2.22
C ILE A 149 -4.80 40.83 -3.71
N SER A 150 -6.07 40.82 -4.11
CA SER A 150 -6.42 41.36 -5.43
C SER A 150 -5.85 42.78 -5.49
N PRO A 151 -4.90 43.10 -6.38
CA PRO A 151 -4.52 44.48 -6.61
C PRO A 151 -5.62 45.10 -7.48
N GLU A 152 -6.85 45.15 -6.98
CA GLU A 152 -7.95 45.84 -7.62
C GLU A 152 -8.42 46.99 -6.74
N ILE A 153 -7.45 47.79 -6.29
CA ILE A 153 -7.68 49.22 -6.10
C ILE A 153 -6.51 49.91 -6.78
N ASN A 154 -6.70 50.28 -8.05
CA ASN A 154 -5.96 51.38 -8.64
C ASN A 154 -6.13 52.61 -7.73
N PRO A 155 -5.10 53.15 -7.06
CA PRO A 155 -5.22 54.48 -6.47
C PRO A 155 -5.18 55.59 -7.55
N SER A 156 -5.17 55.21 -8.84
CA SER A 156 -5.17 56.11 -9.97
C SER A 156 -6.55 56.22 -10.62
N ARG A 157 -7.54 56.67 -9.85
CA ARG A 157 -8.66 57.40 -10.45
C ARG A 157 -8.88 58.65 -9.64
N SER A 158 -8.13 59.68 -10.04
CA SER A 158 -8.51 61.07 -9.90
C SER A 158 -9.92 61.23 -10.47
N GLN A 159 -10.94 60.96 -9.65
CA GLN A 159 -12.27 61.48 -9.90
C GLN A 159 -12.16 62.97 -9.57
N GLU A 160 -11.81 63.76 -10.58
CA GLU A 160 -12.28 65.13 -10.67
C GLU A 160 -13.80 65.08 -10.54
N LEU A 161 -14.28 65.22 -9.31
CA LEU A 161 -15.65 65.54 -9.01
C LEU A 161 -15.88 66.96 -9.53
N GLN A 162 -16.24 67.06 -10.81
CA GLN A 162 -17.08 68.15 -11.27
C GLN A 162 -18.42 68.02 -10.54
N ILE A 163 -18.54 68.68 -9.40
CA ILE A 163 -19.83 68.93 -8.76
C ILE A 163 -20.00 70.43 -8.65
N SER A 164 -20.96 70.90 -9.44
CA SER A 164 -21.47 72.25 -9.51
C SER A 164 -21.63 72.90 -8.13
N SER A 165 -21.27 74.18 -8.11
CA SER A 165 -21.42 75.14 -7.03
C SER A 165 -22.84 75.16 -6.43
N SER A 166 -23.00 74.66 -5.20
CA SER A 166 -23.93 75.18 -4.17
C SER A 166 -23.93 74.29 -2.92
N ALA A 167 -22.84 74.26 -2.14
CA ALA A 167 -22.89 73.74 -0.77
C ALA A 167 -21.84 74.43 0.11
N ARG A 168 -22.23 74.79 1.35
CA ARG A 168 -21.39 75.47 2.35
C ARG A 168 -20.07 74.73 2.59
N PRO A 169 -18.96 75.46 2.86
CA PRO A 169 -17.64 74.87 3.08
C PRO A 169 -17.57 73.90 4.26
N GLU A 170 -18.43 74.06 5.27
CA GLU A 170 -18.48 73.20 6.46
C GLU A 170 -19.03 71.79 6.19
N SER A 171 -19.91 71.61 5.20
CA SER A 171 -20.47 70.28 4.90
C SER A 171 -19.52 69.39 4.09
N ARG A 172 -18.57 70.00 3.35
CA ARG A 172 -17.61 69.29 2.51
C ARG A 172 -16.51 68.59 3.32
N SER A 173 -16.08 69.20 4.43
CA SER A 173 -15.09 68.60 5.33
C SER A 173 -15.65 67.39 6.07
N VAL A 174 -16.94 67.41 6.42
CA VAL A 174 -17.63 66.32 7.11
C VAL A 174 -17.75 65.08 6.21
N ILE A 175 -18.16 65.24 4.95
CA ILE A 175 -18.29 64.13 3.99
C ILE A 175 -16.93 63.47 3.71
N LEU A 176 -15.85 64.26 3.59
CA LEU A 176 -14.50 63.74 3.37
C LEU A 176 -13.95 63.00 4.59
N LEU A 177 -14.25 63.50 5.80
CA LEU A 177 -13.86 62.85 7.05
C LEU A 177 -14.60 61.52 7.24
N GLU A 178 -15.89 61.47 6.88
CA GLU A 178 -16.70 60.27 6.94
C GLU A 178 -16.23 59.21 5.93
N SER A 179 -15.88 59.62 4.70
CA SER A 179 -15.23 58.75 3.72
C SER A 179 -13.90 58.17 4.24
N LYS A 180 -13.07 58.98 4.89
CA LYS A 180 -11.81 58.51 5.51
C LYS A 180 -12.04 57.54 6.67
N ARG A 181 -13.07 57.76 7.50
CA ARG A 181 -13.43 56.81 8.57
C ARG A 181 -13.91 55.49 8.00
N GLN A 182 -14.71 55.53 6.93
CA GLN A 182 -15.22 54.32 6.28
C GLN A 182 -14.10 53.51 5.60
N GLU A 183 -13.11 54.18 5.00
CA GLU A 183 -11.89 53.56 4.48
C GLU A 183 -11.05 52.91 5.59
N LEU A 184 -10.90 53.58 6.74
CA LEU A 184 -10.14 53.06 7.88
C LEU A 184 -10.81 51.83 8.51
N VAL A 185 -12.15 51.84 8.66
CA VAL A 185 -12.93 50.69 9.14
C VAL A 185 -12.85 49.51 8.16
N HIS A 186 -12.82 49.78 6.86
CA HIS A 186 -12.64 48.74 5.85
C HIS A 186 -11.25 48.10 5.96
N LEU A 187 -10.21 48.93 6.09
CA LEU A 187 -8.84 48.46 6.27
C LEU A 187 -8.67 47.67 7.58
N GLU A 188 -9.30 48.11 8.66
CA GLU A 188 -9.28 47.43 9.96
C GLU A 188 -9.97 46.07 9.91
N HIS A 189 -11.10 45.97 9.18
CA HIS A 189 -11.77 44.69 8.93
C HIS A 189 -10.91 43.75 8.07
N GLU A 190 -10.23 44.26 7.04
CA GLU A 190 -9.29 43.45 6.24
C GLU A 190 -8.07 42.99 7.05
N ILE A 191 -7.52 43.84 7.93
CA ILE A 191 -6.40 43.49 8.81
C ILE A 191 -6.81 42.38 9.79
N LEU A 192 -7.96 42.48 10.44
CA LEU A 192 -8.46 41.45 11.37
C LEU A 192 -8.75 40.12 10.65
N LEU A 193 -9.30 40.17 9.45
CA LEU A 193 -9.56 38.96 8.64
C LEU A 193 -8.24 38.31 8.21
N ASN A 194 -7.24 39.12 7.85
CA ASN A 194 -5.90 38.65 7.53
C ASN A 194 -5.19 38.06 8.76
N GLU A 195 -5.33 38.66 9.94
CA GLU A 195 -4.72 38.19 11.18
C GLU A 195 -5.29 36.83 11.60
N ALA A 196 -6.62 36.64 11.54
CA ALA A 196 -7.25 35.34 11.78
C ALA A 196 -6.79 34.24 10.79
N ILE A 197 -6.59 34.61 9.52
CA ILE A 197 -6.07 33.69 8.48
C ILE A 197 -4.59 33.34 8.75
N ILE A 198 -3.81 34.28 9.28
CA ILE A 198 -2.38 34.10 9.60
C ILE A 198 -2.23 33.21 10.85
N GLU A 199 -3.04 33.42 11.88
CA GLU A 199 -2.99 32.63 13.12
C GLU A 199 -3.37 31.15 12.86
N GLU A 200 -4.46 30.89 12.13
CA GLU A 200 -4.86 29.52 11.76
C GLU A 200 -3.79 28.83 10.89
N ARG A 201 -3.07 29.60 10.07
CA ARG A 201 -1.97 29.10 9.24
C ARG A 201 -0.77 28.67 10.08
N GLU A 202 -0.32 29.47 11.05
CA GLU A 202 0.80 29.09 11.91
C GLU A 202 0.48 27.82 12.70
N GLN A 203 -0.74 27.73 13.23
CA GLN A 203 -1.20 26.55 13.94
C GLN A 203 -1.22 25.31 13.01
N GLY A 204 -1.74 25.46 11.78
CA GLY A 204 -1.73 24.40 10.78
C GLY A 204 -0.32 23.89 10.45
N ILE A 205 0.66 24.79 10.31
CA ILE A 205 2.06 24.46 10.03
C ILE A 205 2.71 23.73 11.21
N MET A 206 2.50 24.20 12.44
CA MET A 206 3.02 23.54 13.65
C MET A 206 2.52 22.09 13.76
N GLU A 207 1.23 21.88 13.52
CA GLU A 207 0.66 20.53 13.53
C GLU A 207 1.20 19.65 12.40
N ILE A 208 1.50 20.21 11.22
CA ILE A 208 2.19 19.47 10.15
C ILE A 208 3.55 19.00 10.64
N GLN A 209 4.32 19.89 11.27
CA GLN A 209 5.66 19.54 11.75
C GLN A 209 5.62 18.43 12.81
N GLN A 210 4.67 18.50 13.75
CA GLN A 210 4.48 17.45 14.76
C GLN A 210 4.15 16.10 14.11
N GLN A 211 3.22 16.09 13.15
CA GLN A 211 2.83 14.86 12.45
C GLN A 211 3.94 14.29 11.56
N ILE A 212 4.75 15.15 10.91
CA ILE A 212 5.93 14.71 10.16
C ILE A 212 6.90 13.98 11.11
N GLY A 213 7.11 14.52 12.32
CA GLY A 213 7.95 13.89 13.33
C GLY A 213 7.45 12.49 13.71
N GLU A 214 6.15 12.37 14.01
CA GLU A 214 5.54 11.09 14.37
C GLU A 214 5.63 10.05 13.24
N VAL A 215 5.32 10.47 12.00
CA VAL A 215 5.41 9.60 10.82
C VAL A 215 6.85 9.18 10.55
N ASN A 216 7.82 10.04 10.82
CA ASN A 216 9.23 9.73 10.65
C ASN A 216 9.71 8.64 11.63
N GLU A 217 9.25 8.68 12.89
CA GLU A 217 9.54 7.62 13.84
C GLU A 217 8.91 6.28 13.42
N MET A 218 7.65 6.30 12.95
CA MET A 218 7.03 5.10 12.37
C MET A 218 7.77 4.60 11.12
N PHE A 219 8.30 5.50 10.29
CA PHE A 219 9.06 5.11 9.10
C PHE A 219 10.39 4.43 9.44
N LYS A 220 11.09 4.90 10.48
CA LYS A 220 12.31 4.24 10.97
C LYS A 220 12.01 2.85 11.50
N ASP A 221 10.97 2.73 12.31
CA ASP A 221 10.48 1.47 12.86
C ASP A 221 10.06 0.48 11.76
N LEU A 222 9.44 0.98 10.68
CA LEU A 222 9.15 0.21 9.48
C LEU A 222 10.40 -0.26 8.73
N ALA A 223 11.42 0.59 8.63
CA ALA A 223 12.66 0.22 7.97
C ALA A 223 13.35 -0.95 8.70
N LEU A 224 13.27 -0.99 10.02
CA LEU A 224 13.75 -2.12 10.82
C LEU A 224 12.94 -3.39 10.52
N MET A 225 11.60 -3.33 10.54
CA MET A 225 10.74 -4.48 10.23
C MET A 225 10.95 -5.03 8.82
N VAL A 226 11.21 -4.18 7.83
CA VAL A 226 11.49 -4.59 6.44
C VAL A 226 12.90 -5.16 6.30
N HIS A 227 13.89 -4.61 7.01
CA HIS A 227 15.26 -5.09 6.97
C HIS A 227 15.38 -6.52 7.51
N GLU A 228 14.73 -6.82 8.63
CA GLU A 228 14.68 -8.17 9.21
C GLU A 228 14.02 -9.20 8.28
N GLN A 229 13.08 -8.76 7.43
CA GLN A 229 12.37 -9.62 6.47
C GLN A 229 13.04 -9.68 5.08
N GLY A 230 14.10 -8.88 4.84
CA GLY A 230 14.77 -8.76 3.55
C GLY A 230 15.53 -10.01 3.11
N ILE A 231 16.08 -10.76 4.07
CA ILE A 231 16.86 -11.99 3.82
C ILE A 231 15.95 -13.10 3.25
N MET A 232 14.70 -13.19 3.73
CA MET A 232 13.78 -14.24 3.29
C MET A 232 13.19 -14.01 1.89
N LEU A 233 13.04 -12.75 1.45
CA LEU A 233 12.49 -12.44 0.13
C LEU A 233 13.47 -12.76 -1.01
N ASP A 234 14.77 -12.72 -0.74
CA ASP A 234 15.82 -13.07 -1.70
C ASP A 234 15.85 -14.59 -1.94
N ASP A 235 15.67 -15.38 -0.88
CA ASP A 235 15.57 -16.84 -0.94
C ASP A 235 14.38 -17.33 -1.79
N ILE A 236 13.29 -16.56 -1.90
CA ILE A 236 12.12 -16.91 -2.73
C ILE A 236 12.39 -16.65 -4.20
N SER A 237 13.02 -15.52 -4.51
CA SER A 237 13.41 -15.22 -5.89
C SER A 237 14.36 -16.31 -6.38
N SER A 238 15.27 -16.75 -5.50
CA SER A 238 16.12 -17.92 -5.70
C SER A 238 15.33 -19.24 -5.82
N ASN A 239 14.37 -19.52 -4.92
CA ASN A 239 13.57 -20.77 -4.96
C ASN A 239 12.61 -20.86 -6.15
N ILE A 240 12.00 -19.74 -6.57
CA ILE A 240 11.17 -19.66 -7.77
C ILE A 240 12.03 -19.88 -9.00
N GLN A 241 13.19 -19.22 -9.07
CA GLN A 241 14.13 -19.39 -10.18
C GLN A 241 14.62 -20.85 -10.25
N SER A 242 14.99 -21.43 -9.11
CA SER A 242 15.40 -22.84 -9.00
C SER A 242 14.28 -23.81 -9.39
N SER A 243 13.04 -23.57 -8.97
CA SER A 243 11.88 -24.40 -9.34
C SER A 243 11.55 -24.29 -10.83
N HIS A 244 11.66 -23.08 -11.38
CA HIS A 244 11.53 -22.84 -12.81
C HIS A 244 12.61 -23.62 -13.57
N ASP A 245 13.87 -23.48 -13.18
CA ASP A 245 15.00 -24.15 -13.83
C ASP A 245 14.88 -25.67 -13.72
N ALA A 246 14.48 -26.21 -12.56
CA ALA A 246 14.23 -27.63 -12.36
C ALA A 246 13.10 -28.16 -13.25
N THR A 247 11.99 -27.41 -13.38
CA THR A 247 10.87 -27.78 -14.26
C THR A 247 11.29 -27.77 -15.73
N THR A 248 12.08 -26.78 -16.11
CA THR A 248 12.61 -26.63 -17.47
C THR A 248 13.54 -27.80 -17.80
N GLN A 249 14.42 -28.18 -16.88
CA GLN A 249 15.29 -29.35 -17.01
C GLN A 249 14.49 -30.66 -17.05
N ALA A 250 13.47 -30.82 -16.19
CA ALA A 250 12.61 -32.00 -16.19
C ALA A 250 11.86 -32.16 -17.52
N ALA A 251 11.36 -31.07 -18.10
CA ALA A 251 10.72 -31.08 -19.42
C ALA A 251 11.71 -31.50 -20.53
N GLN A 252 12.96 -31.05 -20.46
CA GLN A 252 14.02 -31.48 -21.38
C GLN A 252 14.38 -32.97 -21.22
N GLN A 253 14.40 -33.49 -19.99
CA GLN A 253 14.66 -34.91 -19.75
C GLN A 253 13.49 -35.79 -20.23
N LEU A 254 12.25 -35.36 -20.03
CA LEU A 254 11.06 -36.06 -20.53
C LEU A 254 11.02 -36.13 -22.07
N THR A 255 11.38 -35.04 -22.75
CA THR A 255 11.48 -35.02 -24.22
C THR A 255 12.60 -35.92 -24.73
N LYS A 256 13.76 -35.94 -24.07
CA LYS A 256 14.85 -36.88 -24.39
C LYS A 256 14.43 -38.34 -24.15
N ALA A 257 13.81 -38.63 -23.00
CA ALA A 257 13.35 -39.97 -22.65
C ALA A 257 12.28 -40.49 -23.63
N SER A 258 11.31 -39.64 -24.01
CA SER A 258 10.32 -39.94 -25.04
C SER A 258 10.97 -40.32 -26.38
N LYS A 259 11.96 -39.53 -26.82
CA LYS A 259 12.71 -39.81 -28.06
C LYS A 259 13.47 -41.14 -27.99
N ILE A 260 14.12 -41.43 -26.85
CA ILE A 260 14.83 -42.69 -26.64
C ILE A 260 13.86 -43.88 -26.62
N GLN A 261 12.72 -43.74 -25.92
CA GLN A 261 11.70 -44.80 -25.84
C GLN A 261 11.12 -45.13 -27.22
N GLN A 262 10.90 -44.13 -28.08
CA GLN A 262 10.42 -44.35 -29.43
C GLN A 262 11.43 -45.14 -30.29
N CYS A 263 12.72 -44.83 -30.17
CA CYS A 263 13.78 -45.56 -30.88
C CYS A 263 14.06 -46.96 -30.32
N ASN A 264 13.84 -47.20 -29.01
CA ASN A 264 14.17 -48.49 -28.39
C ASN A 264 13.13 -49.58 -28.64
N SER A 265 11.89 -49.19 -29.02
CA SER A 265 10.81 -50.15 -29.30
C SER A 265 11.11 -51.08 -30.49
N SER A 266 11.83 -50.59 -31.51
CA SER A 266 12.21 -51.41 -32.68
C SER A 266 13.34 -52.39 -32.36
N MET A 267 14.24 -52.03 -31.44
CA MET A 267 15.37 -52.89 -31.05
C MET A 267 14.94 -54.00 -30.09
N SER A 268 14.02 -53.73 -29.16
CA SER A 268 13.47 -54.77 -28.27
C SER A 268 12.74 -55.87 -29.05
N CYS A 269 12.00 -55.53 -30.11
CA CYS A 269 11.35 -56.52 -30.98
C CYS A 269 12.38 -57.44 -31.65
N LEU A 270 13.45 -56.87 -32.20
CA LEU A 270 14.51 -57.62 -32.86
C LEU A 270 15.22 -58.58 -31.89
N LEU A 271 15.49 -58.14 -30.65
CA LEU A 271 16.11 -58.97 -29.63
C LEU A 271 15.22 -60.16 -29.23
N VAL A 272 13.91 -59.94 -29.07
CA VAL A 272 12.92 -61.00 -28.78
C VAL A 272 12.85 -62.02 -29.92
N VAL A 273 12.88 -61.57 -31.18
CA VAL A 273 12.90 -62.46 -32.36
C VAL A 273 14.14 -63.35 -32.36
N ILE A 274 15.32 -62.80 -32.09
CA ILE A 274 16.58 -63.57 -32.04
C ILE A 274 16.52 -64.65 -30.94
N ILE A 275 16.07 -64.28 -29.73
CA ILE A 275 15.93 -65.25 -28.63
C ILE A 275 14.93 -66.35 -29.00
N GLY A 276 13.81 -66.00 -29.64
CA GLY A 276 12.82 -66.96 -30.11
C GLY A 276 13.39 -67.99 -31.09
N VAL A 277 14.20 -67.53 -32.06
CA VAL A 277 14.86 -68.43 -33.03
C VAL A 277 15.85 -69.38 -32.35
N ILE A 278 16.66 -68.86 -31.41
CA ILE A 278 17.62 -69.69 -30.66
C ILE A 278 16.91 -70.79 -29.86
N LEU A 279 15.81 -70.45 -29.17
CA LEU A 279 15.02 -71.43 -28.42
C LEU A 279 14.41 -72.49 -29.34
N LEU A 280 13.92 -72.09 -30.52
CA LEU A 280 13.34 -73.02 -31.50
C LEU A 280 14.40 -74.02 -31.99
N ILE A 281 15.62 -73.55 -32.30
CA ILE A 281 16.73 -74.42 -32.68
C ILE A 281 17.07 -75.43 -31.58
N ILE A 282 17.14 -74.98 -30.31
CA ILE A 282 17.42 -75.86 -29.17
C ILE A 282 16.33 -76.92 -29.04
N ILE A 283 15.06 -76.55 -29.17
CA ILE A 283 13.93 -77.49 -29.08
C ILE A 283 14.02 -78.54 -30.18
N VAL A 284 14.31 -78.15 -31.43
CA VAL A 284 14.45 -79.09 -32.54
C VAL A 284 15.62 -80.04 -32.31
N LEU A 285 16.77 -79.55 -31.82
CA LEU A 285 17.94 -80.38 -31.52
C LEU A 285 17.71 -81.38 -30.37
N VAL A 286 16.83 -81.06 -29.43
CA VAL A 286 16.50 -81.96 -28.30
C VAL A 286 15.45 -82.99 -28.70
N LEU A 287 14.53 -82.64 -29.62
CA LEU A 287 13.45 -83.52 -30.07
C LEU A 287 13.84 -84.42 -31.27
N ALA A 288 14.87 -84.05 -32.03
CA ALA A 288 15.44 -84.84 -33.12
C ALA A 288 16.43 -85.88 -32.60
#